data_AF-A0A1B9NJ25-F1
#
_entry.id   AF-A0A1B9NJ25-F1
#
_cell.length_a   1.000
_cell.length_b   1.000
_cell.length_c   1.000
_cell.angle_alpha   90.00
_cell.angle_beta   90.00
_cell.angle_gamma   90.00
#
_symmetry.space_group_name_H-M   'P 1'
#
loop_
_entity.id
_entity.type
_entity.pdbx_description
1 polymer ?
#
loop_
_entity_poly.entity_id
_entity_poly.type
_entity_poly.pdbx_seq_one_letter_code
_entity_poly.pdbx_strand_id
1 'polypeptide(L)'
;MTTLTREAARRRYATIALAIPLAVLALLLAAQAALLPLLPDPVASHWGLAGEPDGFSAPWTLPLVTAGAGIVVTLLIGLAPYLADVPPARGGAMSYRLLAALVWAETGFIGTLMIATFVPQIGLDDARDARLPGWWALIGVAIAAVLALLAWRLVVEPPRAGEDPEQPAPIALRASEQAVWLRTASMSGAGIALAATAAVVTVGAAALAAHADLRVDGAIGGGTLLIIAVALLLIAVLAAGTAFRVRVDGDGLDVRARIGWPRVRIPRDRIRSAAVVDVNPMGEYGGWGWRYSVNSGWGVVLRAGEALRVVRTDGKAFTITVDDAETGVALLNGLIARDAKETGR
;
A
#
# COMPACT_ATOMS: atom_id res chain seq x y z
N MET A 1 -9.94 18.53 -27.12
CA MET A 1 -9.75 17.78 -25.86
C MET A 1 -9.52 18.80 -24.76
N THR A 2 -10.52 19.05 -23.92
CA THR A 2 -10.39 19.94 -22.76
C THR A 2 -9.46 19.28 -21.74
N THR A 3 -8.35 19.93 -21.41
CA THR A 3 -7.47 19.52 -20.32
C THR A 3 -8.28 19.53 -19.02
N LEU A 4 -8.63 18.35 -18.51
CA LEU A 4 -9.31 18.23 -17.22
C LEU A 4 -8.42 18.84 -16.14
N THR A 5 -8.96 19.80 -15.40
CA THR A 5 -8.29 20.38 -14.24
C THR A 5 -8.09 19.29 -13.18
N ARG A 6 -7.04 19.41 -12.37
CA ARG A 6 -6.74 18.47 -11.27
C ARG A 6 -7.93 18.32 -10.31
N GLU A 7 -8.67 19.40 -10.09
CA GLU A 7 -9.88 19.43 -9.29
C GLU A 7 -11.00 18.55 -9.88
N ALA A 8 -11.22 18.60 -11.20
CA ALA A 8 -12.18 17.74 -11.88
C ALA A 8 -11.80 16.25 -11.77
N ALA A 9 -10.51 15.92 -11.91
CA ALA A 9 -10.00 14.55 -11.71
C ALA A 9 -10.20 14.08 -10.25
N ARG A 10 -9.93 14.95 -9.26
CA ARG A 10 -10.12 14.65 -7.83
C ARG A 10 -11.57 14.45 -7.45
N ARG A 11 -12.49 15.27 -7.99
CA ARG A 11 -13.93 15.11 -7.78
C ARG A 11 -14.44 13.81 -8.41
N ARG A 12 -14.01 13.50 -9.64
CA ARG A 12 -14.34 12.24 -10.31
C ARG A 12 -13.82 11.02 -9.55
N TYR A 13 -12.60 11.10 -9.03
CA TYR A 13 -12.04 10.07 -8.16
C TYR A 13 -12.86 9.90 -6.87
N ALA A 14 -13.22 10.97 -6.17
CA ALA A 14 -14.07 10.88 -4.98
C ALA A 14 -15.38 10.15 -5.27
N THR A 15 -16.03 10.44 -6.41
CA THR A 15 -17.25 9.74 -6.79
C THR A 15 -17.01 8.25 -7.04
N ILE A 16 -15.97 7.91 -7.82
CA ILE A 16 -15.73 6.54 -8.24
C ILE A 16 -15.14 5.69 -7.11
N ALA A 17 -14.15 6.19 -6.37
CA ALA A 17 -13.41 5.42 -5.38
C ALA A 17 -13.95 5.54 -3.94
N LEU A 18 -14.90 6.44 -3.67
CA LEU A 18 -15.52 6.57 -2.35
C LEU A 18 -17.04 6.47 -2.44
N ALA A 19 -17.71 7.41 -3.13
CA ALA A 19 -19.16 7.52 -3.07
C ALA A 19 -19.88 6.27 -3.59
N ILE A 20 -19.47 5.74 -4.75
CA ILE A 20 -20.09 4.53 -5.34
C ILE A 20 -19.85 3.28 -4.46
N PRO A 21 -18.60 2.92 -4.10
CA PRO A 21 -18.34 1.79 -3.20
C PRO A 21 -19.06 1.87 -1.86
N LEU A 22 -19.01 3.04 -1.20
CA LEU A 22 -19.69 3.24 0.07
C LEU A 22 -21.21 3.12 -0.05
N ALA A 23 -21.80 3.59 -1.16
CA ALA A 23 -23.22 3.40 -1.42
C ALA A 23 -23.57 1.92 -1.61
N VAL A 24 -22.76 1.15 -2.36
CA VAL A 24 -22.95 -0.29 -2.53
C VAL A 24 -22.85 -1.03 -1.18
N LEU A 25 -21.84 -0.72 -0.38
CA LEU A 25 -21.68 -1.31 0.95
C LEU A 25 -22.82 -0.92 1.91
N ALA A 26 -23.29 0.34 1.86
CA ALA A 26 -24.43 0.78 2.64
C ALA A 26 -25.72 0.06 2.26
N LEU A 27 -25.94 -0.18 0.97
CA LEU A 27 -27.08 -0.98 0.48
C LEU A 27 -26.98 -2.43 0.94
N LEU A 28 -25.80 -3.04 0.88
CA LEU A 28 -25.57 -4.40 1.36
C LEU A 28 -25.84 -4.50 2.87
N LEU A 29 -25.32 -3.55 3.67
CA LEU A 29 -25.55 -3.50 5.11
C LEU A 29 -27.03 -3.27 5.46
N ALA A 30 -27.72 -2.42 4.71
CA ALA A 30 -29.16 -2.20 4.90
C ALA A 30 -29.96 -3.48 4.60
N ALA A 31 -29.60 -4.22 3.54
CA ALA A 31 -30.20 -5.50 3.23
C ALA A 31 -29.93 -6.55 4.31
N GLN A 32 -28.68 -6.66 4.78
CA GLN A 32 -28.32 -7.57 5.88
C GLN A 32 -29.06 -7.22 7.17
N ALA A 33 -29.20 -5.94 7.52
CA ALA A 33 -29.94 -5.51 8.70
C ALA A 33 -31.43 -5.83 8.60
N ALA A 34 -32.04 -5.62 7.43
CA ALA A 34 -33.46 -5.92 7.19
C ALA A 34 -33.77 -7.42 7.22
N LEU A 35 -32.82 -8.25 6.75
CA LEU A 35 -32.98 -9.71 6.67
C LEU A 35 -32.39 -10.44 7.88
N LEU A 36 -31.72 -9.74 8.79
CA LEU A 36 -31.08 -10.32 9.98
C LEU A 36 -32.04 -11.17 10.84
N PRO A 37 -33.31 -10.77 11.07
CA PRO A 37 -34.24 -11.56 11.87
C PRO A 37 -34.66 -12.89 11.22
N LEU A 38 -34.33 -13.10 9.94
CA LEU A 38 -34.64 -14.32 9.20
C LEU A 38 -33.50 -15.34 9.24
N LEU A 39 -32.38 -15.02 9.90
CA LEU A 39 -31.26 -15.94 10.04
C LEU A 39 -31.41 -16.82 11.29
N PRO A 40 -30.89 -18.07 11.25
CA PRO A 40 -30.75 -18.89 12.45
C PRO A 40 -29.79 -18.23 13.44
N ASP A 41 -30.01 -18.43 14.75
CA ASP A 41 -29.08 -18.05 15.81
C ASP A 41 -28.59 -19.32 16.53
N PRO A 42 -27.34 -19.76 16.31
CA PRO A 42 -26.24 -19.06 15.64
C PRO A 42 -26.22 -19.21 14.10
N VAL A 43 -25.49 -18.32 13.42
CA VAL A 43 -25.19 -18.41 11.97
C VAL A 43 -23.85 -19.10 11.72
N ALA A 44 -23.73 -19.73 10.56
CA ALA A 44 -22.44 -20.14 10.00
C ALA A 44 -21.62 -18.89 9.61
N SER A 45 -20.39 -18.82 10.11
CA SER A 45 -19.44 -17.74 9.84
C SER A 45 -18.10 -18.24 9.31
N HIS A 46 -17.88 -19.55 9.33
CA HIS A 46 -16.77 -20.21 8.65
C HIS A 46 -17.27 -21.43 7.87
N TRP A 47 -16.58 -21.73 6.77
CA TRP A 47 -16.95 -22.77 5.84
C TRP A 47 -15.74 -23.64 5.51
N GLY A 48 -15.88 -24.95 5.64
CA GLY A 48 -14.89 -25.90 5.21
C GLY A 48 -14.74 -25.94 3.69
N LEU A 49 -13.64 -26.53 3.19
CA LEU A 49 -13.36 -26.61 1.75
C LEU A 49 -14.43 -27.38 0.96
N ALA A 50 -15.12 -28.32 1.61
CA ALA A 50 -16.24 -29.07 1.03
C ALA A 50 -17.56 -28.27 1.00
N GLY A 51 -17.59 -27.09 1.62
CA GLY A 51 -18.73 -26.18 1.67
C GLY A 51 -19.72 -26.42 2.81
N GLU A 52 -19.31 -27.20 3.81
CA GLU A 52 -20.05 -27.40 5.05
C GLU A 52 -19.65 -26.35 6.09
N PRO A 53 -20.58 -25.89 6.95
CA PRO A 53 -20.27 -24.96 8.01
C PRO A 53 -19.49 -25.66 9.13
N ASP A 54 -18.34 -25.11 9.49
CA ASP A 54 -17.44 -25.63 10.53
C ASP A 54 -17.09 -24.57 11.61
N GLY A 55 -17.69 -23.37 11.52
CA GLY A 55 -17.62 -22.34 12.55
C GLY A 55 -18.88 -21.48 12.57
N PHE A 56 -19.31 -21.11 13.79
CA PHE A 56 -20.57 -20.43 14.03
C PHE A 56 -20.39 -19.19 14.92
N SER A 57 -21.23 -18.18 14.72
CA SER A 57 -21.24 -16.95 15.52
C SER A 57 -22.65 -16.36 15.61
N ALA A 58 -22.82 -15.31 16.42
CA ALA A 58 -24.09 -14.60 16.48
C ALA A 58 -24.40 -13.90 15.15
N PRO A 59 -25.67 -13.85 14.69
CA PRO A 59 -26.05 -13.31 13.38
C PRO A 59 -25.50 -11.91 13.09
N TRP A 60 -25.49 -11.03 14.10
CA TRP A 60 -25.02 -9.65 13.98
C TRP A 60 -23.53 -9.51 13.62
N THR A 61 -22.75 -10.58 13.73
CA THR A 61 -21.33 -10.58 13.35
C THR A 61 -21.13 -10.45 11.84
N LEU A 62 -22.04 -10.97 11.01
CA LEU A 62 -21.93 -10.88 9.55
C LEU A 62 -21.97 -9.43 9.01
N PRO A 63 -22.95 -8.58 9.40
CA PRO A 63 -22.92 -7.17 9.01
C PRO A 63 -21.75 -6.41 9.63
N LEU A 64 -21.29 -6.79 10.83
CA LEU A 64 -20.09 -6.17 11.42
C LEU A 64 -18.83 -6.46 10.59
N VAL A 65 -18.63 -7.71 10.13
CA VAL A 65 -17.52 -8.07 9.23
C VAL A 65 -17.65 -7.33 7.91
N THR A 66 -18.85 -7.21 7.36
CA THR A 66 -19.12 -6.45 6.12
C THR A 66 -18.73 -4.97 6.29
N ALA A 67 -19.10 -4.34 7.41
CA ALA A 67 -18.74 -2.96 7.70
C ALA A 67 -17.24 -2.79 7.95
N GLY A 68 -16.64 -3.67 8.75
CA GLY A 68 -15.21 -3.62 9.07
C GLY A 68 -14.34 -3.86 7.85
N ALA A 69 -14.55 -4.95 7.13
CA ALA A 69 -13.75 -5.31 5.97
C ALA A 69 -14.04 -4.41 4.75
N GLY A 70 -15.29 -3.97 4.55
CA GLY A 70 -15.68 -3.13 3.42
C GLY A 70 -15.46 -1.64 3.66
N ILE A 71 -16.12 -1.05 4.66
CA ILE A 71 -16.09 0.41 4.84
C ILE A 71 -14.70 0.87 5.27
N VAL A 72 -14.08 0.22 6.26
CA VAL A 72 -12.78 0.68 6.78
C VAL A 72 -11.72 0.58 5.70
N VAL A 73 -11.63 -0.54 4.97
CA VAL A 73 -10.63 -0.72 3.91
C VAL A 73 -10.89 0.23 2.74
N THR A 74 -12.15 0.39 2.32
CA THR A 74 -12.53 1.42 1.33
C THR A 74 -12.09 2.82 1.76
N LEU A 75 -12.31 3.21 3.02
CA LEU A 75 -11.89 4.53 3.51
C LEU A 75 -10.37 4.65 3.56
N LEU A 76 -9.65 3.62 4.01
CA LEU A 76 -8.18 3.62 4.07
C LEU A 76 -7.54 3.80 2.69
N ILE A 77 -8.02 3.07 1.68
CA ILE A 77 -7.50 3.14 0.31
C ILE A 77 -8.02 4.40 -0.40
N GLY A 78 -9.33 4.66 -0.30
CA GLY A 78 -10.01 5.73 -1.01
C GLY A 78 -9.64 7.13 -0.53
N LEU A 79 -9.32 7.32 0.76
CA LEU A 79 -8.89 8.62 1.30
C LEU A 79 -7.38 8.89 1.12
N ALA A 80 -6.58 7.91 0.70
CA ALA A 80 -5.14 8.07 0.54
C ALA A 80 -4.74 9.33 -0.26
N PRO A 81 -5.42 9.71 -1.37
CA PRO A 81 -5.10 10.93 -2.11
C PRO A 81 -5.33 12.25 -1.38
N TYR A 82 -6.14 12.24 -0.33
CA TYR A 82 -6.54 13.43 0.43
C TYR A 82 -5.71 13.60 1.70
N LEU A 83 -5.16 12.49 2.22
CA LEU A 83 -4.32 12.46 3.41
C LEU A 83 -2.83 12.58 3.08
N ALA A 84 -2.44 12.30 1.84
CA ALA A 84 -1.09 12.54 1.39
C ALA A 84 -0.85 14.05 1.26
N ASP A 85 -0.09 14.59 2.20
CA ASP A 85 0.29 15.99 2.31
C ASP A 85 1.27 16.36 1.18
N VAL A 86 0.75 16.54 -0.04
CA VAL A 86 1.56 16.81 -1.24
C VAL A 86 1.11 18.10 -1.90
N PRO A 87 1.97 19.14 -1.92
CA PRO A 87 1.75 20.33 -2.71
C PRO A 87 1.53 19.96 -4.19
N PRO A 88 0.51 20.53 -4.86
CA PRO A 88 0.18 20.22 -6.24
C PRO A 88 1.34 20.43 -7.24
N ALA A 89 2.32 21.25 -6.90
CA ALA A 89 3.26 21.79 -7.87
C ALA A 89 4.41 20.85 -8.26
N ARG A 90 4.75 19.79 -7.50
CA ARG A 90 6.07 19.15 -7.69
C ARG A 90 6.14 17.60 -7.72
N GLY A 91 5.21 16.82 -7.18
CA GLY A 91 5.33 15.34 -7.18
C GLY A 91 4.38 14.59 -8.13
N GLY A 92 4.83 13.48 -8.73
CA GLY A 92 4.04 12.62 -9.63
C GLY A 92 2.70 12.21 -9.02
N ALA A 93 1.56 12.35 -9.69
CA ALA A 93 0.28 12.18 -9.00
C ALA A 93 0.02 10.73 -8.54
N MET A 94 -0.48 10.56 -7.31
CA MET A 94 -1.11 9.33 -6.77
C MET A 94 -1.92 8.62 -7.85
N SER A 95 -1.65 7.33 -8.16
CA SER A 95 -2.36 6.62 -9.23
C SER A 95 -3.82 6.43 -8.85
N TYR A 96 -4.66 7.36 -9.29
CA TYR A 96 -6.09 7.34 -9.01
C TYR A 96 -6.73 6.08 -9.58
N ARG A 97 -6.21 5.59 -10.72
CA ARG A 97 -6.67 4.35 -11.36
C ARG A 97 -6.38 3.12 -10.52
N LEU A 98 -5.17 3.00 -9.98
CA LEU A 98 -4.80 1.85 -9.16
C LEU A 98 -5.62 1.81 -7.88
N LEU A 99 -5.76 2.94 -7.18
CA LEU A 99 -6.52 3.00 -5.93
C LEU A 99 -7.99 2.70 -6.14
N ALA A 100 -8.61 3.28 -7.16
CA ALA A 100 -10.00 2.97 -7.48
C ALA A 100 -10.19 1.50 -7.88
N ALA A 101 -9.25 0.92 -8.63
CA ALA A 101 -9.26 -0.49 -8.96
C ALA A 101 -9.17 -1.38 -7.71
N LEU A 102 -8.32 -1.04 -6.74
CA LEU A 102 -8.22 -1.77 -5.48
C LEU A 102 -9.49 -1.66 -4.64
N VAL A 103 -10.09 -0.46 -4.53
CA VAL A 103 -11.37 -0.29 -3.83
C VAL A 103 -12.48 -1.10 -4.49
N TRP A 104 -12.62 -1.04 -5.81
CA TRP A 104 -13.68 -1.78 -6.51
C TRP A 104 -13.46 -3.29 -6.46
N ALA A 105 -12.20 -3.74 -6.51
CA ALA A 105 -11.85 -5.15 -6.30
C ALA A 105 -12.28 -5.64 -4.92
N GLU A 106 -11.90 -4.89 -3.87
CA GLU A 106 -12.23 -5.19 -2.48
C GLU A 106 -13.75 -5.19 -2.25
N THR A 107 -14.44 -4.13 -2.66
CA THR A 107 -15.90 -4.01 -2.51
C THR A 107 -16.62 -5.15 -3.22
N GLY A 108 -16.16 -5.53 -4.42
CA GLY A 108 -16.68 -6.66 -5.17
C GLY A 108 -16.43 -8.01 -4.49
N PHE A 109 -15.20 -8.24 -4.04
CA PHE A 109 -14.80 -9.48 -3.38
C PHE A 109 -15.55 -9.67 -2.06
N ILE A 110 -15.47 -8.68 -1.16
CA ILE A 110 -16.14 -8.70 0.15
C ILE A 110 -17.65 -8.78 -0.05
N GLY A 111 -18.23 -7.97 -0.93
CA GLY A 111 -19.66 -8.00 -1.21
C GLY A 111 -20.13 -9.38 -1.68
N THR A 112 -19.38 -10.01 -2.59
CA THR A 112 -19.70 -11.37 -3.09
C THR A 112 -19.62 -12.40 -1.98
N LEU A 113 -18.55 -12.43 -1.19
CA LEU A 113 -18.39 -13.39 -0.09
C LEU A 113 -19.44 -13.21 1.01
N MET A 114 -19.80 -11.96 1.31
CA MET A 114 -20.81 -11.67 2.34
C MET A 114 -22.21 -12.02 1.85
N ILE A 115 -22.55 -11.79 0.58
CA ILE A 115 -23.81 -12.27 -0.01
C ILE A 115 -23.84 -13.81 0.00
N ALA A 116 -22.76 -14.45 -0.43
CA ALA A 116 -22.68 -15.90 -0.52
C ALA A 116 -22.75 -16.57 0.87
N THR A 117 -22.18 -15.96 1.90
CA THR A 117 -22.32 -16.43 3.29
C THR A 117 -23.72 -16.18 3.86
N PHE A 118 -24.31 -15.01 3.61
CA PHE A 118 -25.54 -14.58 4.28
C PHE A 118 -26.81 -15.20 3.68
N VAL A 119 -26.94 -15.19 2.36
CA VAL A 119 -28.19 -15.55 1.66
C VAL A 119 -28.62 -17.01 1.87
N PRO A 120 -27.73 -18.02 1.79
CA PRO A 120 -28.13 -19.43 1.95
C PRO A 120 -28.68 -19.80 3.33
N GLN A 121 -28.50 -18.93 4.32
CA GLN A 121 -28.93 -19.17 5.69
C GLN A 121 -30.31 -18.58 5.99
N ILE A 122 -30.87 -17.77 5.09
CA ILE A 122 -32.17 -17.11 5.28
C ILE A 122 -33.28 -18.15 5.35
N GLY A 123 -34.04 -18.14 6.45
CA GLY A 123 -35.18 -19.03 6.68
C GLY A 123 -34.81 -20.45 7.11
N LEU A 124 -33.54 -20.72 7.41
CA LEU A 124 -33.13 -21.98 8.02
C LEU A 124 -33.41 -22.00 9.52
N ASP A 125 -33.81 -23.16 10.03
CA ASP A 125 -33.95 -23.39 11.47
C ASP A 125 -32.59 -23.65 12.14
N ASP A 126 -31.65 -24.31 11.44
CA ASP A 126 -30.27 -24.55 11.90
C ASP A 126 -29.27 -24.17 10.79
N ALA A 127 -28.25 -23.39 11.15
CA ALA A 127 -27.17 -23.01 10.24
C ALA A 127 -26.36 -24.22 9.71
N ARG A 128 -26.40 -25.38 10.38
CA ARG A 128 -25.75 -26.63 9.92
C ARG A 128 -26.31 -27.16 8.61
N ASP A 129 -27.53 -26.77 8.25
CA ASP A 129 -28.17 -27.18 7.00
C ASP A 129 -27.72 -26.32 5.81
N ALA A 130 -27.07 -25.20 6.08
CA ALA A 130 -26.57 -24.32 5.05
C ALA A 130 -25.40 -24.97 4.29
N ARG A 131 -25.26 -24.66 3.00
CA ARG A 131 -24.14 -25.12 2.17
C ARG A 131 -23.58 -23.96 1.36
N LEU A 132 -22.26 -23.79 1.40
CA LEU A 132 -21.55 -22.80 0.60
C LEU A 132 -20.39 -23.44 -0.14
N PRO A 133 -20.56 -23.83 -1.42
CA PRO A 133 -19.47 -24.39 -2.20
C PRO A 133 -18.24 -23.46 -2.27
N GLY A 134 -17.03 -24.00 -2.09
CA GLY A 134 -15.79 -23.22 -2.09
C GLY A 134 -15.50 -22.43 -3.38
N TRP A 135 -16.17 -22.75 -4.49
CA TRP A 135 -16.05 -21.99 -5.75
C TRP A 135 -16.60 -20.57 -5.68
N TRP A 136 -17.40 -20.22 -4.67
CA TRP A 136 -17.84 -18.83 -4.45
C TRP A 136 -16.68 -17.87 -4.23
N ALA A 137 -15.56 -18.34 -3.65
CA ALA A 137 -14.33 -17.55 -3.57
C ALA A 137 -13.76 -17.22 -4.95
N LEU A 138 -13.81 -18.18 -5.90
CA LEU A 138 -13.36 -17.97 -7.28
C LEU A 138 -14.26 -16.96 -8.02
N ILE A 139 -15.58 -17.01 -7.77
CA ILE A 139 -16.51 -16.00 -8.30
C ILE A 139 -16.20 -14.63 -7.71
N GLY A 140 -15.95 -14.54 -6.40
CA GLY A 140 -15.52 -13.30 -5.75
C GLY A 140 -14.29 -12.72 -6.42
N VAL A 141 -13.27 -13.53 -6.70
CA VAL A 141 -12.04 -13.10 -7.41
C VAL A 141 -12.35 -12.64 -8.83
N ALA A 142 -13.21 -13.35 -9.56
CA ALA A 142 -13.61 -12.96 -10.91
C ALA A 142 -14.34 -11.61 -10.93
N ILE A 143 -15.30 -11.41 -10.01
CA ILE A 143 -16.02 -10.14 -9.85
C ILE A 143 -15.05 -9.02 -9.48
N ALA A 144 -14.15 -9.27 -8.54
CA ALA A 144 -13.13 -8.31 -8.13
C ALA A 144 -12.26 -7.86 -9.31
N ALA A 145 -11.81 -8.80 -10.16
CA ALA A 145 -11.01 -8.48 -11.34
C ALA A 145 -11.78 -7.64 -12.37
N VAL A 146 -13.04 -7.98 -12.63
CA VAL A 146 -13.91 -7.22 -13.56
C VAL A 146 -14.16 -5.81 -13.05
N LEU A 147 -14.48 -5.66 -11.76
CA LEU A 147 -14.74 -4.36 -11.14
C LEU A 147 -13.45 -3.51 -11.04
N ALA A 148 -12.30 -4.12 -10.76
CA ALA A 148 -11.00 -3.46 -10.80
C ALA A 148 -10.72 -2.86 -12.18
N LEU A 149 -10.93 -3.66 -13.25
CA LEU A 149 -10.75 -3.22 -14.62
C LEU A 149 -11.73 -2.10 -14.99
N LEU A 150 -12.98 -2.21 -14.54
CA LEU A 150 -13.99 -1.18 -14.77
C LEU A 150 -13.60 0.15 -14.10
N ALA A 151 -13.22 0.12 -12.82
CA ALA A 151 -12.76 1.31 -12.10
C ALA A 151 -11.53 1.93 -12.76
N TRP A 152 -10.55 1.11 -13.18
CA TRP A 152 -9.37 1.55 -13.91
C TRP A 152 -9.72 2.31 -15.20
N ARG A 153 -10.79 1.90 -15.89
CA ARG A 153 -11.28 2.55 -17.11
C ARG A 153 -12.07 3.82 -16.82
N LEU A 154 -12.84 3.84 -15.73
CA LEU A 154 -13.70 4.95 -15.36
C LEU A 154 -12.95 6.13 -14.73
N VAL A 155 -11.83 5.86 -14.05
CA VAL A 155 -11.01 6.89 -13.42
C VAL A 155 -10.08 7.57 -14.41
N VAL A 156 -9.95 8.88 -14.26
CA VAL A 156 -9.03 9.71 -15.04
C VAL A 156 -7.85 10.09 -14.17
N GLU A 157 -6.65 9.87 -14.70
CA GLU A 157 -5.42 10.28 -14.04
C GLU A 157 -5.26 11.80 -14.14
N PRO A 158 -5.00 12.51 -13.04
CA PRO A 158 -4.69 13.92 -13.11
C PRO A 158 -3.39 14.15 -13.92
N PRO A 159 -3.24 15.33 -14.57
CA PRO A 159 -2.01 15.68 -15.27
C PRO A 159 -0.79 15.55 -14.34
N ARG A 160 0.26 14.88 -14.81
CA ARG A 160 1.54 14.83 -14.09
C ARG A 160 2.23 16.18 -14.24
N ALA A 161 2.79 16.70 -13.15
CA ALA A 161 3.77 17.78 -13.26
C ALA A 161 4.99 17.24 -14.03
N GLY A 162 5.59 18.06 -14.89
CA GLY A 162 6.73 17.65 -15.72
C GLY A 162 7.90 17.17 -14.87
N GLU A 163 8.39 15.98 -15.19
CA GLU A 163 9.60 15.39 -14.63
C GLU A 163 10.82 15.94 -15.37
N ASP A 164 11.16 17.22 -15.20
CA ASP A 164 12.50 17.68 -15.61
C ASP A 164 13.45 17.40 -14.44
N PRO A 165 14.27 16.33 -14.51
CA PRO A 165 15.23 16.03 -13.45
C PRO A 165 16.20 17.19 -13.31
N GLU A 166 16.28 17.74 -12.11
CA GLU A 166 17.23 18.80 -11.80
C GLU A 166 18.63 18.19 -11.66
N GLN A 167 19.58 18.77 -12.40
CA GLN A 167 20.98 18.37 -12.37
C GLN A 167 21.78 19.46 -11.66
N PRO A 168 21.97 19.36 -10.33
CA PRO A 168 22.78 20.33 -9.61
C PRO A 168 24.23 20.25 -10.07
N ALA A 169 24.91 21.40 -10.01
CA ALA A 169 26.31 21.52 -10.39
C ALA A 169 27.17 20.52 -9.59
N PRO A 170 28.00 19.70 -10.24
CA PRO A 170 28.85 18.74 -9.53
C PRO A 170 29.78 19.43 -8.52
N ILE A 171 29.91 18.87 -7.31
CA ILE A 171 30.88 19.36 -6.33
C ILE A 171 32.29 19.09 -6.87
N ALA A 172 33.10 20.15 -6.98
CA ALA A 172 34.49 20.03 -7.41
C ALA A 172 35.34 19.40 -6.30
N LEU A 173 35.79 18.16 -6.51
CA LEU A 173 36.66 17.43 -5.59
C LEU A 173 38.09 17.42 -6.12
N ARG A 174 39.07 17.64 -5.24
CA ARG A 174 40.49 17.39 -5.57
C ARG A 174 40.76 15.89 -5.66
N ALA A 175 41.87 15.50 -6.31
CA ALA A 175 42.22 14.09 -6.53
C ALA A 175 42.26 13.27 -5.22
N SER A 176 42.82 13.83 -4.15
CA SER A 176 42.92 13.16 -2.84
C SER A 176 41.79 13.53 -1.86
N GLU A 177 40.81 14.33 -2.29
CA GLU A 177 39.75 14.81 -1.40
C GLU A 177 38.70 13.73 -1.17
N GLN A 178 38.41 13.46 0.11
CA GLN A 178 37.39 12.51 0.52
C GLN A 178 36.22 13.28 1.09
N ALA A 179 35.03 13.02 0.55
CA ALA A 179 33.80 13.65 0.97
C ALA A 179 32.74 12.57 1.22
N VAL A 180 31.93 12.79 2.24
CA VAL A 180 30.83 11.90 2.61
C VAL A 180 29.60 12.75 2.89
N TRP A 181 28.48 12.40 2.26
CA TRP A 181 27.17 12.94 2.57
C TRP A 181 26.34 11.88 3.29
N LEU A 182 25.74 12.27 4.42
CA LEU A 182 24.94 11.41 5.28
C LEU A 182 23.60 12.07 5.59
N ARG A 183 22.52 11.33 5.37
CA ARG A 183 21.17 11.73 5.80
C ARG A 183 20.41 10.56 6.38
N THR A 184 19.39 10.89 7.17
CA THR A 184 18.37 9.93 7.58
C THR A 184 17.08 10.35 6.90
N ALA A 185 16.57 9.49 6.03
CA ALA A 185 15.23 9.63 5.47
C ALA A 185 14.23 9.00 6.44
N SER A 186 13.16 9.72 6.78
CA SER A 186 12.09 9.26 7.66
C SER A 186 10.74 9.27 6.94
N MET A 187 9.87 8.37 7.36
CA MET A 187 8.51 8.29 6.84
C MET A 187 7.68 9.50 7.25
N SER A 188 6.82 9.98 6.36
CA SER A 188 5.91 11.10 6.64
C SER A 188 4.91 10.75 7.74
N GLY A 189 4.37 11.76 8.42
CA GLY A 189 3.35 11.57 9.46
C GLY A 189 2.14 10.78 8.98
N ALA A 190 1.67 11.02 7.74
CA ALA A 190 0.59 10.26 7.12
C ALA A 190 0.95 8.77 6.91
N GLY A 191 2.18 8.49 6.44
CA GLY A 191 2.67 7.11 6.29
C GLY A 191 2.79 6.39 7.65
N ILE A 192 3.26 7.09 8.68
CA ILE A 192 3.32 6.58 10.06
C ILE A 192 1.91 6.31 10.59
N ALA A 193 0.98 7.25 10.42
CA ALA A 193 -0.40 7.09 10.86
C ALA A 193 -1.05 5.88 10.20
N LEU A 194 -0.90 5.70 8.90
CA LEU A 194 -1.42 4.54 8.18
C LEU A 194 -0.80 3.22 8.67
N ALA A 195 0.52 3.18 8.84
CA ALA A 195 1.21 2.01 9.37
C ALA A 195 0.76 1.68 10.80
N ALA A 196 0.56 2.70 11.65
CA ALA A 196 0.08 2.55 13.01
C ALA A 196 -1.38 2.04 13.03
N THR A 197 -2.26 2.58 12.19
CA THR A 197 -3.64 2.09 12.05
C THR A 197 -3.67 0.63 11.60
N ALA A 198 -2.87 0.27 10.59
CA ALA A 198 -2.75 -1.11 10.13
C ALA A 198 -2.25 -2.04 11.25
N ALA A 199 -1.25 -1.60 12.03
CA ALA A 199 -0.76 -2.34 13.19
C ALA A 199 -1.84 -2.54 14.26
N VAL A 200 -2.59 -1.49 14.61
CA VAL A 200 -3.67 -1.56 15.61
C VAL A 200 -4.78 -2.50 15.15
N VAL A 201 -5.21 -2.43 13.90
CA VAL A 201 -6.22 -3.35 13.34
C VAL A 201 -5.73 -4.79 13.40
N THR A 202 -4.48 -5.02 13.03
CA THR A 202 -3.89 -6.37 13.03
C THR A 202 -3.77 -6.94 14.45
N VAL A 203 -3.33 -6.13 15.42
CA VAL A 203 -3.27 -6.51 16.84
C VAL A 203 -4.67 -6.78 17.38
N GLY A 204 -5.65 -5.93 17.06
CA GLY A 204 -7.03 -6.09 17.48
C GLY A 204 -7.64 -7.40 16.96
N ALA A 205 -7.40 -7.74 15.68
CA ALA A 205 -7.84 -9.01 15.11
C ALA A 205 -7.19 -10.22 15.78
N ALA A 206 -5.88 -10.18 16.02
CA ALA A 206 -5.17 -11.25 16.72
C ALA A 206 -5.64 -11.42 18.17
N ALA A 207 -5.88 -10.31 18.87
CA ALA A 207 -6.41 -10.32 20.24
C ALA A 207 -7.83 -10.87 20.30
N LEU A 208 -8.69 -10.54 19.32
CA LEU A 208 -10.05 -11.06 19.23
C LEU A 208 -10.06 -12.57 18.97
N ALA A 209 -9.20 -13.05 18.05
CA ALA A 209 -9.03 -14.48 17.78
C ALA A 209 -8.57 -15.23 19.05
N ALA A 210 -7.55 -14.72 19.74
CA ALA A 210 -7.07 -15.30 20.99
C ALA A 210 -8.12 -15.28 22.09
N HIS A 211 -8.91 -14.22 22.18
CA HIS A 211 -10.02 -14.16 23.13
C HIS A 211 -11.08 -15.22 22.84
N ALA A 212 -11.43 -15.43 21.56
CA ALA A 212 -12.40 -16.44 21.14
C ALA A 212 -11.92 -17.85 21.50
N ASP A 213 -10.69 -18.21 21.13
CA ASP A 213 -10.09 -19.52 21.46
C ASP A 213 -10.10 -19.78 22.97
N LEU A 214 -9.69 -18.80 23.78
CA LEU A 214 -9.68 -18.94 25.24
C LEU A 214 -11.09 -19.10 25.84
N ARG A 215 -12.13 -18.56 25.18
CA ARG A 215 -13.52 -18.69 25.64
C ARG A 215 -14.15 -20.03 25.25
N VAL A 216 -13.79 -20.57 24.10
CA VAL A 216 -14.39 -21.80 23.55
C VAL A 216 -13.61 -23.03 24.02
N ASP A 217 -12.29 -23.02 23.82
CA ASP A 217 -11.42 -24.19 24.00
C ASP A 217 -10.58 -24.13 25.28
N GLY A 218 -10.54 -22.99 25.97
CA GLY A 218 -9.72 -22.78 27.16
C GLY A 218 -8.21 -22.72 26.89
N ALA A 219 -7.80 -22.76 25.62
CA ALA A 219 -6.42 -22.71 25.18
C ALA A 219 -6.33 -21.96 23.83
N ILE A 220 -5.17 -21.38 23.51
CA ILE A 220 -4.93 -20.75 22.21
C ILE A 220 -4.66 -21.83 21.17
N GLY A 221 -5.46 -21.86 20.11
CA GLY A 221 -5.32 -22.81 19.01
C GLY A 221 -4.16 -22.48 18.07
N GLY A 222 -3.73 -23.47 17.29
CA GLY A 222 -2.64 -23.31 16.31
C GLY A 222 -2.93 -22.24 15.25
N GLY A 223 -4.19 -22.07 14.85
CA GLY A 223 -4.63 -21.03 13.91
C GLY A 223 -4.39 -19.61 14.46
N THR A 224 -4.75 -19.37 15.72
CA THR A 224 -4.51 -18.09 16.38
C THR A 224 -3.02 -17.82 16.60
N LEU A 225 -2.22 -18.85 16.95
CA LEU A 225 -0.77 -18.69 17.02
C LEU A 225 -0.17 -18.25 15.68
N LEU A 226 -0.66 -18.79 14.57
CA LEU A 226 -0.27 -18.36 13.23
C LEU A 226 -0.68 -16.91 12.96
N ILE A 227 -1.91 -16.51 13.32
CA ILE A 227 -2.38 -15.12 13.18
C ILE A 227 -1.48 -14.16 13.97
N ILE A 228 -1.14 -14.50 15.22
CA ILE A 228 -0.24 -13.71 16.06
C ILE A 228 1.14 -13.63 15.42
N ALA A 229 1.70 -14.74 14.95
CA ALA A 229 3.01 -14.76 14.30
C ALA A 229 3.04 -13.87 13.05
N VAL A 230 2.00 -13.93 12.21
CA VAL A 230 1.85 -13.08 11.02
C VAL A 230 1.70 -11.61 11.44
N ALA A 231 0.91 -11.32 12.47
CA ALA A 231 0.73 -9.97 13.00
C ALA A 231 2.07 -9.36 13.46
N LEU A 232 2.85 -10.11 14.24
CA LEU A 232 4.17 -9.69 14.72
C LEU A 232 5.15 -9.47 13.55
N LEU A 233 5.13 -10.36 12.56
CA LEU A 233 5.94 -10.20 11.35
C LEU A 233 5.57 -8.93 10.58
N LEU A 234 4.28 -8.67 10.37
CA LEU A 234 3.79 -7.47 9.70
C LEU A 234 4.22 -6.20 10.45
N ILE A 235 4.07 -6.18 11.77
CA ILE A 235 4.51 -5.05 12.61
C ILE A 235 6.02 -4.84 12.50
N ALA A 236 6.81 -5.91 12.53
CA ALA A 236 8.26 -5.84 12.37
C ALA A 236 8.67 -5.27 11.00
N VAL A 237 8.00 -5.70 9.93
CA VAL A 237 8.23 -5.19 8.56
C VAL A 237 7.85 -3.71 8.46
N LEU A 238 6.69 -3.31 8.98
CA LEU A 238 6.24 -1.92 9.00
C LEU A 238 7.24 -1.04 9.77
N ALA A 239 7.66 -1.48 10.96
CA ALA A 239 8.63 -0.76 11.78
C ALA A 239 9.99 -0.60 11.08
N ALA A 240 10.51 -1.66 10.45
CA ALA A 240 11.76 -1.61 9.70
C ALA A 240 11.71 -0.65 8.49
N GLY A 241 10.53 -0.43 7.92
CA GLY A 241 10.29 0.48 6.78
C GLY A 241 10.18 1.96 7.12
N THR A 242 10.23 2.36 8.40
CA THR A 242 9.96 3.74 8.84
C THR A 242 11.09 4.73 8.60
N ALA A 243 12.34 4.27 8.56
CA ALA A 243 13.48 5.16 8.44
C ALA A 243 14.73 4.46 7.88
N PHE A 244 15.43 5.18 7.01
CA PHE A 244 16.61 4.71 6.29
C PHE A 244 17.76 5.70 6.44
N ARG A 245 18.97 5.18 6.63
CA ARG A 245 20.21 5.95 6.52
C ARG A 245 20.68 5.91 5.07
N VAL A 246 20.99 7.08 4.54
CA VAL A 246 21.49 7.28 3.19
C VAL A 246 22.91 7.80 3.31
N ARG A 247 23.84 7.16 2.60
CA ARG A 247 25.24 7.53 2.53
C ARG A 247 25.67 7.61 1.08
N VAL A 248 26.28 8.72 0.73
CA VAL A 248 27.03 8.90 -0.52
C VAL A 248 28.48 9.16 -0.16
N ASP A 249 29.38 8.36 -0.72
CA ASP A 249 30.83 8.48 -0.56
C ASP A 249 31.56 7.98 -1.81
N GLY A 250 32.90 7.86 -1.74
CA GLY A 250 33.72 7.35 -2.83
C GLY A 250 33.37 5.93 -3.31
N ASP A 251 32.70 5.11 -2.49
CA ASP A 251 32.28 3.76 -2.88
C ASP A 251 30.95 3.76 -3.65
N GLY A 252 30.17 4.83 -3.56
CA GLY A 252 28.90 5.02 -4.27
C GLY A 252 27.74 5.38 -3.32
N LEU A 253 26.58 4.75 -3.54
CA LEU A 253 25.36 4.98 -2.76
C LEU A 253 25.07 3.77 -1.86
N ASP A 254 24.94 3.99 -0.55
CA ASP A 254 24.52 2.99 0.44
C ASP A 254 23.23 3.48 1.13
N VAL A 255 22.17 2.68 1.02
CA VAL A 255 20.86 2.92 1.63
C VAL A 255 20.51 1.73 2.50
N ARG A 256 20.27 1.96 3.77
CA ARG A 256 19.92 0.89 4.72
C ARG A 256 18.88 1.33 5.73
N ALA A 257 17.98 0.43 6.09
CA ALA A 257 17.05 0.66 7.18
C ALA A 257 17.82 0.93 8.49
N ARG A 258 17.22 1.67 9.43
CA ARG A 258 17.86 1.95 10.74
C ARG A 258 18.24 0.68 11.50
N ILE A 259 17.49 -0.41 11.33
CA ILE A 259 17.76 -1.72 11.94
C ILE A 259 18.85 -2.53 11.19
N GLY A 260 19.42 -1.99 10.10
CA GLY A 260 20.50 -2.59 9.32
C GLY A 260 20.04 -3.35 8.08
N TRP A 261 18.79 -3.81 8.05
CA TRP A 261 18.15 -4.46 6.90
C TRP A 261 16.67 -4.03 6.78
N PRO A 262 16.11 -3.83 5.57
CA PRO A 262 16.70 -4.01 4.24
C PRO A 262 17.80 -2.99 3.89
N ARG A 263 18.70 -3.37 2.96
CA ARG A 263 19.80 -2.52 2.47
C ARG A 263 20.03 -2.68 0.97
N VAL A 264 20.46 -1.60 0.30
CA VAL A 264 21.00 -1.62 -1.06
C VAL A 264 22.28 -0.82 -1.09
N ARG A 265 23.27 -1.36 -1.79
CA ARG A 265 24.50 -0.68 -2.14
C ARG A 265 24.60 -0.64 -3.66
N ILE A 266 24.80 0.55 -4.21
CA ILE A 266 25.05 0.78 -5.62
C ILE A 266 26.48 1.31 -5.73
N PRO A 267 27.44 0.44 -6.11
CA PRO A 267 28.83 0.82 -6.34
C PRO A 267 28.95 1.94 -7.37
N ARG A 268 29.91 2.85 -7.18
CA ARG A 268 30.16 4.01 -8.06
C ARG A 268 30.32 3.63 -9.53
N ASP A 269 31.02 2.54 -9.84
CA ASP A 269 31.23 2.02 -11.20
C ASP A 269 29.93 1.57 -11.89
N ARG A 270 28.88 1.32 -11.12
CA ARG A 270 27.55 0.98 -11.63
C ARG A 270 26.62 2.18 -11.78
N ILE A 271 27.07 3.39 -11.41
CA ILE A 271 26.27 4.61 -11.47
C ILE A 271 26.61 5.34 -12.78
N ARG A 272 25.60 5.50 -13.64
CA ARG A 272 25.71 6.24 -14.89
C ARG A 272 25.46 7.74 -14.67
N SER A 273 24.42 8.06 -13.92
CA SER A 273 24.05 9.43 -13.58
C SER A 273 23.23 9.48 -12.30
N ALA A 274 23.26 10.64 -11.65
CA ALA A 274 22.39 10.98 -10.54
C ALA A 274 21.67 12.30 -10.81
N ALA A 275 20.41 12.38 -10.39
CA ALA A 275 19.59 13.59 -10.53
C ALA A 275 18.69 13.77 -9.31
N VAL A 276 18.31 15.03 -9.06
CA VAL A 276 17.26 15.37 -8.12
C VAL A 276 15.93 15.25 -8.85
N VAL A 277 15.02 14.52 -8.25
CA VAL A 277 13.64 14.37 -8.73
C VAL A 277 12.70 14.62 -7.58
N ASP A 278 11.47 15.02 -7.86
CA ASP A 278 10.43 15.10 -6.84
C ASP A 278 9.51 13.88 -6.99
N VAL A 279 9.29 13.18 -5.88
CA VAL A 279 8.58 11.90 -5.85
C VAL A 279 7.32 12.00 -5.03
N ASN A 280 6.26 11.38 -5.52
CA ASN A 280 5.08 11.09 -4.72
C ASN A 280 4.99 9.60 -4.37
N PRO A 281 4.85 9.25 -3.08
CA PRO A 281 4.75 7.87 -2.62
C PRO A 281 3.66 7.05 -3.30
N MET A 282 2.41 7.53 -3.31
CA MET A 282 1.33 6.76 -3.92
C MET A 282 1.27 6.93 -5.44
N GLY A 283 1.89 7.97 -5.98
CA GLY A 283 1.81 8.30 -7.40
C GLY A 283 2.67 7.46 -8.28
N GLU A 284 3.89 7.29 -7.83
CA GLU A 284 4.89 6.57 -8.59
C GLU A 284 5.08 5.15 -8.06
N TYR A 285 4.93 4.95 -6.74
CA TYR A 285 5.29 3.68 -6.09
C TYR A 285 4.11 2.97 -5.41
N GLY A 286 2.92 3.58 -5.40
CA GLY A 286 1.71 3.01 -4.81
C GLY A 286 1.83 2.74 -3.30
N GLY A 287 2.68 3.47 -2.58
CA GLY A 287 2.94 3.19 -1.18
C GLY A 287 4.10 3.97 -0.59
N TRP A 288 4.22 3.93 0.74
CA TRP A 288 5.46 4.25 1.44
C TRP A 288 6.32 3.01 1.63
N GLY A 289 7.61 3.21 1.86
CA GLY A 289 8.60 2.18 2.16
C GLY A 289 9.42 1.74 0.95
N TRP A 290 9.92 0.51 1.01
CA TRP A 290 10.72 -0.10 -0.05
C TRP A 290 9.81 -0.71 -1.12
N ARG A 291 9.84 -0.18 -2.33
CA ARG A 291 8.85 -0.50 -3.38
C ARG A 291 9.45 -0.54 -4.77
N TYR A 292 8.71 -1.18 -5.68
CA TYR A 292 9.02 -1.20 -7.10
C TYR A 292 7.92 -0.47 -7.89
N SER A 293 8.33 0.36 -8.83
CA SER A 293 7.50 1.04 -9.81
C SER A 293 7.85 0.54 -11.21
N VAL A 294 6.82 0.29 -12.03
CA VAL A 294 7.01 -0.10 -13.44
C VAL A 294 7.71 1.03 -14.23
N ASN A 295 7.42 2.29 -13.88
CA ASN A 295 7.96 3.45 -14.58
C ASN A 295 9.29 3.94 -13.95
N SER A 296 9.37 3.93 -12.62
CA SER A 296 10.48 4.57 -11.89
C SER A 296 11.50 3.60 -11.29
N GLY A 297 11.30 2.28 -11.44
CA GLY A 297 12.20 1.25 -10.92
C GLY A 297 12.06 1.01 -9.42
N TRP A 298 13.13 0.54 -8.77
CA TRP A 298 13.13 0.32 -7.32
C TRP A 298 13.28 1.64 -6.58
N GLY A 299 12.69 1.75 -5.39
CA GLY A 299 12.90 2.92 -4.55
C GLY A 299 12.54 2.75 -3.09
N VAL A 300 13.13 3.61 -2.27
CA VAL A 300 12.80 3.78 -0.85
C VAL A 300 12.10 5.12 -0.71
N VAL A 301 10.78 5.08 -0.60
CA VAL A 301 9.93 6.26 -0.71
C VAL A 301 9.19 6.46 0.60
N LEU A 302 9.68 7.39 1.41
CA LEU A 302 9.28 7.58 2.80
C LEU A 302 8.42 8.84 2.98
N ARG A 303 8.58 9.83 2.11
CA ARG A 303 7.77 11.05 2.10
C ARG A 303 7.57 11.56 0.68
N ALA A 304 6.64 12.49 0.48
CA ALA A 304 6.59 13.21 -0.79
C ALA A 304 7.69 14.28 -0.85
N GLY A 305 8.05 14.69 -2.07
CA GLY A 305 8.99 15.77 -2.34
C GLY A 305 10.33 15.25 -2.86
N GLU A 306 11.37 16.04 -2.58
CA GLU A 306 12.73 15.85 -3.08
C GLU A 306 13.29 14.42 -2.83
N ALA A 307 13.93 13.87 -3.86
CA ALA A 307 14.52 12.55 -3.88
C ALA A 307 15.79 12.50 -4.74
N LEU A 308 16.72 11.64 -4.34
CA LEU A 308 17.91 11.29 -5.10
C LEU A 308 17.56 10.09 -6.00
N ARG A 309 17.67 10.26 -7.32
CA ARG A 309 17.51 9.17 -8.30
C ARG A 309 18.84 8.86 -8.96
N VAL A 310 19.24 7.59 -8.89
CA VAL A 310 20.41 7.04 -9.57
C VAL A 310 19.96 6.19 -10.74
N VAL A 311 20.51 6.46 -11.92
CA VAL A 311 20.41 5.57 -13.08
C VAL A 311 21.69 4.75 -13.16
N ARG A 312 21.52 3.44 -13.21
CA ARG A 312 22.63 2.49 -13.27
C ARG A 312 23.13 2.28 -14.69
N THR A 313 24.33 1.74 -14.84
CA THR A 313 24.93 1.38 -16.13
C THR A 313 24.12 0.33 -16.90
N ASP A 314 23.35 -0.52 -16.21
CA ASP A 314 22.40 -1.48 -16.80
C ASP A 314 21.03 -0.87 -17.16
N GLY A 315 20.86 0.45 -17.02
CA GLY A 315 19.63 1.17 -17.31
C GLY A 315 18.58 1.13 -16.20
N LYS A 316 18.81 0.38 -15.11
CA LYS A 316 17.86 0.33 -13.98
C LYS A 316 17.98 1.59 -13.12
N ALA A 317 16.85 2.10 -12.66
CA ALA A 317 16.80 3.23 -11.73
C ALA A 317 16.62 2.76 -10.28
N PHE A 318 17.23 3.51 -9.36
CA PHE A 318 16.94 3.45 -7.93
C PHE A 318 16.67 4.85 -7.40
N THR A 319 15.57 5.03 -6.67
CA THR A 319 15.16 6.35 -6.13
C THR A 319 15.02 6.32 -4.61
N ILE A 320 15.49 7.34 -3.91
CA ILE A 320 15.24 7.51 -2.47
C ILE A 320 14.81 8.94 -2.14
N THR A 321 13.67 9.07 -1.47
CA THR A 321 13.20 10.37 -0.94
C THR A 321 14.00 10.73 0.30
N VAL A 322 14.64 11.88 0.30
CA VAL A 322 15.57 12.30 1.35
C VAL A 322 15.73 13.82 1.29
N ASP A 323 15.90 14.45 2.45
CA ASP A 323 16.17 15.89 2.52
C ASP A 323 17.56 16.18 1.95
N ASP A 324 17.72 17.35 1.30
CA ASP A 324 19.01 17.79 0.79
C ASP A 324 19.59 16.79 -0.23
N ALA A 325 18.70 16.25 -1.09
CA ALA A 325 19.09 15.37 -2.18
C ALA A 325 19.99 16.11 -3.19
N GLU A 326 19.82 17.42 -3.35
CA GLU A 326 20.66 18.31 -4.14
C GLU A 326 22.15 18.12 -3.81
N THR A 327 22.55 18.25 -2.54
CA THR A 327 23.94 18.06 -2.12
C THR A 327 24.41 16.62 -2.34
N GLY A 328 23.55 15.63 -2.08
CA GLY A 328 23.87 14.22 -2.30
C GLY A 328 24.12 13.89 -3.78
N VAL A 329 23.30 14.45 -4.68
CA VAL A 329 23.43 14.33 -6.13
C VAL A 329 24.65 15.08 -6.64
N ALA A 330 24.87 16.31 -6.17
CA ALA A 330 26.02 17.12 -6.53
C ALA A 330 27.35 16.44 -6.15
N LEU A 331 27.41 15.82 -4.96
CA LEU A 331 28.55 15.01 -4.53
C LEU A 331 28.74 13.79 -5.43
N LEU A 332 27.66 13.05 -5.69
CA LEU A 332 27.73 11.82 -6.50
C LEU A 332 28.18 12.11 -7.93
N ASN A 333 27.65 13.17 -8.54
CA ASN A 333 28.08 13.63 -9.86
C ASN A 333 29.53 14.14 -9.86
N GLY A 334 29.98 14.79 -8.78
CA GLY A 334 31.38 15.19 -8.61
C GLY A 334 32.33 13.99 -8.56
N LEU A 335 31.93 12.92 -7.86
CA LEU A 335 32.67 11.67 -7.80
C LEU A 335 32.71 10.95 -9.16
N ILE A 336 31.60 10.91 -9.90
CA ILE A 336 31.53 10.35 -11.26
C ILE A 336 32.45 11.13 -12.21
N ALA A 337 32.42 12.47 -12.15
CA ALA A 337 33.26 13.32 -13.01
C ALA A 337 34.76 13.17 -12.72
N ARG A 338 35.13 12.94 -11.45
CA ARG A 338 36.53 12.65 -11.08
C ARG A 338 37.01 11.32 -11.66
N ASP A 339 36.19 10.28 -11.56
CA ASP A 339 36.51 8.96 -12.11
C ASP A 339 36.72 8.98 -13.62
N ALA A 340 35.86 9.71 -14.34
CA ALA A 340 36.00 9.87 -15.80
C ALA A 340 37.35 10.49 -16.18
N LYS A 341 37.77 11.53 -15.44
CA LYS A 341 39.10 12.16 -15.61
C LYS A 341 40.26 11.22 -15.29
N GLU A 342 40.14 10.38 -14.27
CA GLU A 342 41.18 9.41 -13.89
C GLU A 342 41.27 8.22 -14.86
N THR A 343 40.15 7.79 -15.46
CA THR A 343 40.10 6.69 -16.44
C THR A 343 40.23 7.12 -17.90
N GLY A 344 40.34 8.42 -18.19
CA GLY A 344 40.50 8.95 -19.54
C GLY A 344 39.26 8.75 -20.43
N ARG A 345 38.07 8.70 -19.82
CA ARG A 345 36.78 8.57 -20.50
C ARG A 345 36.03 9.91 -20.55
#